data_AF-A0A8T4PXD5-F1
#
_entry.id   AF-A0A8T4PXD5-F1
#
_cell.length_a   1.000
_cell.length_b   1.000
_cell.length_c   1.000
_cell.angle_alpha   90.00
_cell.angle_beta   90.00
_cell.angle_gamma   90.00
#
_symmetry.space_group_name_H-M   'P 1'
#
loop_
_entity.id
_entity.type
_entity.pdbx_description
1 polymer ?
#
loop_
_entity_poly.entity_id
_entity_poly.type
_entity_poly.pdbx_seq_one_letter_code
_entity_poly.pdbx_strand_id
1 'polypeptide(L)'
;MKKNIETINILKRNKLCNLFKSKSVKINNEAMEQIDAKFVEIAEKIALLLKYEMQIQGRKVAKKQDVIDALLKLDAKKESFEV
;
A
#
# COMPACT_ATOMS: atom_id res chain seq x y z
N MET A 1 -17.73 12.95 14.04
CA MET A 1 -16.90 13.72 13.08
C MET A 1 -16.34 12.77 12.03
N LYS A 2 -16.90 12.74 10.82
CA LYS A 2 -16.33 11.98 9.71
C LYS A 2 -15.10 12.73 9.23
N LYS A 3 -13.90 12.22 9.53
CA LYS A 3 -12.67 12.74 8.92
C LYS A 3 -12.79 12.48 7.42
N ASN A 4 -12.90 13.56 6.66
CA ASN A 4 -12.72 13.53 5.21
C ASN A 4 -11.27 13.07 5.02
N ILE A 5 -11.10 11.79 4.70
CA ILE A 5 -9.82 11.27 4.25
C ILE A 5 -9.68 11.87 2.87
N GLU A 6 -9.00 13.02 2.78
CA GLU A 6 -8.45 13.48 1.51
C GLU A 6 -7.71 12.29 0.93
N THR A 7 -8.22 11.74 -0.17
CA THR A 7 -7.63 10.61 -0.84
C THR A 7 -6.20 11.01 -1.20
N ILE A 8 -5.24 10.59 -0.38
CA ILE A 8 -3.83 10.76 -0.68
C ILE A 8 -3.64 9.94 -1.95
N ASN A 9 -3.52 10.62 -3.09
CA ASN A 9 -3.11 10.00 -4.35
C ASN A 9 -1.65 9.55 -4.18
N ILE A 10 -1.44 8.45 -3.47
CA ILE A 10 -0.11 7.87 -3.21
C ILE A 10 0.53 7.50 -4.55
N LEU A 11 -0.29 7.02 -5.49
CA LEU A 11 0.11 6.78 -6.87
C LEU A 11 -0.43 7.87 -7.78
N LYS A 12 0.46 8.47 -8.58
CA LYS A 12 0.01 9.32 -9.68
C LYS A 12 -0.81 8.47 -10.66
N ARG A 13 -2.11 8.72 -10.79
CA ARG A 13 -3.03 8.05 -11.73
C ARG A 13 -2.41 7.81 -13.12
N ASN A 14 -1.64 8.78 -13.63
CA ASN A 14 -0.92 8.66 -14.91
C ASN A 14 0.09 7.51 -14.95
N LYS A 15 0.81 7.22 -13.86
CA LYS A 15 1.75 6.09 -13.78
C LYS A 15 1.01 4.76 -13.83
N LEU A 16 -0.11 4.63 -13.10
CA LEU A 16 -0.94 3.43 -13.12
C LEU A 16 -1.55 3.21 -14.51
N CYS A 17 -2.14 4.25 -15.11
CA CYS A 17 -2.66 4.19 -16.48
C CYS A 17 -1.59 3.74 -17.48
N ASN A 18 -0.37 4.27 -17.38
CA ASN A 18 0.73 3.88 -18.26
C ASN A 18 1.17 2.43 -18.03
N LEU A 19 1.19 1.97 -16.77
CA LEU A 19 1.47 0.58 -16.42
C LEU A 19 0.45 -0.38 -17.06
N PHE A 20 -0.85 -0.12 -16.91
CA PHE A 20 -1.89 -0.95 -17.52
C PHE A 20 -1.84 -0.93 -19.04
N LYS A 21 -1.62 0.25 -19.65
CA LYS A 21 -1.42 0.38 -21.09
C LYS A 21 -0.22 -0.44 -21.59
N SER A 22 0.90 -0.44 -20.86
CA SER A 22 2.09 -1.23 -21.21
C SER A 22 1.85 -2.76 -21.20
N LYS A 23 0.77 -3.21 -20.56
CA LYS A 23 0.34 -4.61 -20.50
C LYS A 23 -0.86 -4.88 -21.41
N SER A 24 -1.21 -3.94 -22.30
CA SER A 24 -2.37 -4.01 -23.17
C SER A 24 -3.70 -4.18 -22.42
N VAL A 25 -3.76 -3.73 -21.16
CA VAL A 25 -4.97 -3.77 -20.32
C VAL A 25 -5.69 -2.43 -20.40
N LYS A 26 -6.97 -2.47 -20.81
CA LYS A 26 -7.88 -1.32 -20.67
C LYS A 26 -8.48 -1.35 -19.27
N ILE A 27 -8.45 -0.22 -18.57
CA ILE A 27 -8.98 -0.08 -17.23
C ILE A 27 -9.90 1.13 -17.18
N ASN A 28 -11.09 0.97 -16.60
CA ASN A 28 -12.06 2.05 -16.43
C ASN A 28 -11.75 2.86 -15.16
N ASN A 29 -12.47 3.97 -14.97
CA ASN A 29 -12.22 4.87 -13.84
C ASN A 29 -12.55 4.22 -12.49
N GLU A 30 -13.64 3.46 -12.39
CA GLU A 30 -14.05 2.78 -11.15
C GLU A 30 -13.02 1.74 -10.69
N ALA A 31 -12.52 0.90 -11.60
CA ALA A 31 -11.48 -0.07 -11.28
C ALA A 31 -10.17 0.64 -10.89
N MET A 32 -9.85 1.78 -11.50
CA MET A 32 -8.68 2.58 -11.10
C MET A 32 -8.83 3.12 -9.68
N GLU A 33 -10.02 3.58 -9.29
CA GLU A 33 -10.31 4.06 -7.94
C GLU A 33 -10.21 2.93 -6.90
N GLN A 34 -10.69 1.72 -7.23
CA GLN A 34 -10.54 0.56 -6.36
C GLN A 34 -9.07 0.19 -6.14
N ILE A 35 -8.26 0.27 -7.20
CA ILE A 35 -6.82 0.01 -7.12
C ILE A 35 -6.14 1.06 -6.23
N ASP A 36 -6.44 2.34 -6.41
CA ASP A 36 -5.89 3.41 -5.58
C ASP A 36 -6.26 3.23 -4.10
N ALA A 37 -7.53 2.94 -3.82
CA ALA A 37 -7.99 2.63 -2.47
C ALA A 37 -7.24 1.44 -1.84
N LYS A 38 -6.98 0.39 -2.62
CA LYS A 38 -6.19 -0.77 -2.14
C LYS A 38 -4.73 -0.43 -1.91
N PHE A 39 -4.12 0.42 -2.72
CA PHE A 39 -2.77 0.89 -2.48
C PHE A 39 -2.67 1.73 -1.21
N VAL A 40 -3.65 2.60 -0.95
CA VAL A 40 -3.74 3.36 0.31
C VAL A 40 -3.84 2.42 1.51
N GLU A 41 -4.74 1.44 1.46
CA GLU A 41 -4.91 0.44 2.53
C GLU A 41 -3.60 -0.32 2.83
N ILE A 42 -2.87 -0.74 1.79
CA ILE A 42 -1.58 -1.42 1.93
C ILE A 42 -0.53 -0.48 2.53
N ALA A 43 -0.45 0.75 2.05
CA ALA A 43 0.50 1.75 2.56
C ALA A 43 0.27 2.05 4.04
N GLU A 44 -0.99 2.17 4.48
CA GLU A 44 -1.35 2.35 5.89
C GLU A 44 -0.92 1.17 6.74
N LYS A 45 -1.13 -0.07 6.27
CA LYS A 45 -0.69 -1.29 6.96
C LYS A 45 0.83 -1.35 7.09
N ILE A 46 1.57 -0.99 6.04
CA ILE A 46 3.04 -0.89 6.08
C ILE A 46 3.46 0.15 7.12
N ALA A 47 2.86 1.34 7.09
CA ALA A 47 3.19 2.41 8.04
C ALA A 47 2.94 2.00 9.50
N LEU A 48 1.86 1.26 9.76
CA LEU A 48 1.55 0.73 11.09
C LEU A 48 2.59 -0.28 11.57
N LEU A 49 2.98 -1.23 10.71
CA LEU A 49 4.01 -2.23 11.02
C LEU A 49 5.36 -1.58 11.28
N LEU A 50 5.78 -0.65 10.41
CA LEU A 50 7.01 0.11 10.58
C LEU A 50 7.00 0.86 11.90
N LYS A 51 5.91 1.57 12.22
CA LYS A 51 5.77 2.28 13.49
C LYS A 51 5.94 1.34 14.68
N TYR A 52 5.26 0.19 14.69
CA TYR A 52 5.32 -0.78 15.77
C TYR A 52 6.74 -1.32 15.98
N GLU A 53 7.40 -1.74 14.90
CA GLU A 53 8.76 -2.30 14.98
C GLU A 53 9.80 -1.25 15.37
N MET A 54 9.67 -0.05 14.83
CA MET A 54 10.54 1.06 15.18
C MET A 54 10.37 1.47 16.64
N GLN A 55 9.15 1.43 17.19
CA GLN A 55 8.90 1.65 18.61
C GLN A 55 9.60 0.60 19.49
N ILE A 56 9.52 -0.69 19.12
CA ILE A 56 10.22 -1.78 19.85
C ILE A 56 11.73 -1.56 19.84
N GLN A 57 12.28 -1.15 18.70
CA GLN A 57 13.72 -0.94 18.52
C GLN A 57 14.22 0.44 18.99
N GLY A 58 13.34 1.30 19.51
CA GLY A 58 13.69 2.65 19.95
C GLY A 58 14.12 3.59 18.81
N ARG A 59 13.73 3.32 17.56
CA ARG A 59 14.10 4.12 16.38
C ARG A 59 12.98 5.07 15.95
N LYS A 60 13.36 6.20 15.36
CA LYS A 60 12.41 7.20 14.80
C LYS A 60 12.41 7.28 13.27
N VAL A 61 13.38 6.64 12.62
CA VAL A 61 13.52 6.62 11.15
C VAL A 61 13.53 5.18 10.64
N ALA A 62 12.68 4.90 9.66
CA ALA A 62 12.63 3.63 8.95
C ALA A 62 13.82 3.51 7.99
N LYS A 63 14.47 2.35 7.98
CA LYS A 63 15.49 1.95 7.01
C LYS A 63 14.82 1.20 5.86
N LYS A 64 15.54 1.08 4.73
CA LYS A 64 15.11 0.27 3.59
C LYS A 64 14.72 -1.17 4.01
N GLN A 65 15.51 -1.79 4.88
CA GLN A 65 15.26 -3.16 5.33
C GLN A 65 13.91 -3.28 6.07
N ASP A 66 13.57 -2.32 6.92
CA ASP A 66 12.30 -2.34 7.67
C ASP A 66 11.09 -2.37 6.72
N VAL A 67 11.19 -1.64 5.58
CA VAL A 67 10.13 -1.63 4.56
C VAL A 67 10.01 -2.99 3.88
N ILE A 68 11.15 -3.62 3.57
CA ILE A 68 11.17 -4.97 2.97
C ILE A 68 10.57 -5.98 3.95
N ASP A 69 10.96 -5.94 5.22
CA ASP A 69 10.47 -6.85 6.25
C ASP A 69 8.96 -6.66 6.48
N ALA A 70 8.49 -5.42 6.50
CA ALA A 70 7.06 -5.12 6.60
C ALA A 70 6.26 -5.64 5.39
N LEU A 71 6.81 -5.53 4.18
CA LEU A 71 6.19 -6.09 2.96
C LEU A 71 6.12 -7.62 3.03
N LEU A 72 7.21 -8.29 3.43
CA LEU A 72 7.23 -9.75 3.59
C LEU A 72 6.22 -10.23 4.63
N LYS A 73 6.07 -9.51 5.75
CA LYS A 73 5.07 -9.82 6.79
C LYS A 73 3.64 -9.64 6.31
N LEU A 74 3.38 -8.70 5.38
CA LEU A 74 2.06 -8.53 4.79
C LEU A 74 1.73 -9.64 3.79
N ASP A 75 2.74 -10.15 3.07
CA ASP A 75 2.57 -11.24 2.11
C ASP A 75 2.32 -12.58 2.82
N ALA A 76 3.09 -12.89 3.87
CA ALA A 76 2.90 -14.10 4.67
C ALA A 76 1.53 -14.18 5.37
N LYS A 77 0.88 -13.04 5.62
CA LYS A 77 -0.49 -12.98 6.18
C LYS A 77 -1.59 -13.22 5.14
N LYS A 78 -1.27 -13.24 3.84
CA LYS A 78 -2.23 -13.61 2.78
C LYS A 78 -2.31 -15.11 2.56
N GLU A 79 -1.24 -15.85 2.82
CA GLU A 79 -1.22 -17.33 2.71
C GLU A 79 -2.07 -18.04 3.77
N SER A 80 -2.49 -17.34 4.84
CA SER A 80 -3.39 -17.89 5.87
C SER A 80 -4.89 -17.76 5.57
N PHE A 81 -5.26 -17.37 4.33
CA PHE A 81 -6.63 -17.48 3.83
C PHE A 81 -6.67 -18.57 2.76
N GLU A 82 -6.43 -19.81 3.17
CA GLU A 82 -6.74 -20.97 2.31
C GLU A 82 -8.25 -21.02 2.04
N VAL A 83 -8.53 -21.43 0.80
CA VAL A 83 -9.80 -21.46 0.07
C VAL A 83 -10.87 -22.33 0.75
#